data_AF-A0A6L2ZN77-F1
#
_entry.id   AF-A0A6L2ZN77-F1
#
_cell.length_a   1.000
_cell.length_b   1.000
_cell.length_c   1.000
_cell.angle_alpha   90.00
_cell.angle_beta   90.00
_cell.angle_gamma   90.00
#
_symmetry.space_group_name_H-M   'P 1'
#
loop_
_entity.id
_entity.type
_entity.pdbx_description
1 polymer ?
#
loop_
_entity_poly.entity_id
_entity_poly.type
_entity_poly.pdbx_seq_one_letter_code
_entity_poly.pdbx_strand_id
1 'polypeptide(L)'
;MCNDDDGLLISRVVDTVIEADNPAFGILLSYYVQRLSRYSIAVYRQKTALPRNISTRGGNRLKTPSLATCRREVDQILEKSLYLLHPALEQAFNHRQPVAKVKKVA
;
A
#
# COMPACT_ATOMS: atom_id res chain seq x y z
N MET A 1 4.99 8.09 15.49
CA MET A 1 5.88 6.99 15.07
C MET A 1 5.62 5.81 16.00
N CYS A 2 5.80 4.58 15.51
CA CYS A 2 5.67 3.37 16.33
C CYS A 2 6.97 3.09 17.10
N ASN A 3 6.95 2.15 18.06
CA ASN A 3 8.20 1.64 18.64
C ASN A 3 8.92 0.75 17.60
N ASP A 4 10.20 0.49 17.82
CA ASP A 4 11.03 -0.24 16.83
C ASP A 4 10.54 -1.67 16.59
N ASP A 5 10.06 -2.36 17.63
CA ASP A 5 9.54 -3.73 17.52
C ASP A 5 8.24 -3.79 16.68
N ASP A 6 7.31 -2.86 16.92
CA ASP A 6 6.08 -2.70 16.14
C ASP A 6 6.42 -2.33 14.69
N GLY A 7 7.39 -1.43 14.50
CA GLY A 7 7.86 -1.03 13.18
C GLY A 7 8.43 -2.19 12.39
N LEU A 8 9.27 -3.02 13.03
CA LEU A 8 9.85 -4.21 12.42
C LEU A 8 8.80 -5.28 12.14
N LEU A 9 7.84 -5.48 13.04
CA LEU A 9 6.73 -6.42 12.85
C LEU A 9 5.86 -5.99 11.68
N ILE A 10 5.46 -4.72 11.63
CA ILE A 10 4.66 -4.16 10.53
C ILE A 10 5.42 -4.29 9.21
N SER A 11 6.71 -3.94 9.17
CA SER A 11 7.52 -4.05 7.95
C SER A 11 7.55 -5.47 7.42
N ARG A 12 7.77 -6.47 8.30
CA ARG A 12 7.78 -7.88 7.91
C ARG A 12 6.44 -8.34 7.35
N VAL A 13 5.33 -7.94 7.97
CA VAL A 13 3.99 -8.31 7.48
C VAL A 13 3.69 -7.65 6.14
N VAL A 14 4.08 -6.39 5.95
CA VAL A 14 3.89 -5.71 4.67
C VAL A 14 4.70 -6.41 3.57
N ASP A 15 5.96 -6.75 3.84
CA ASP A 15 6.84 -7.43 2.88
C ASP A 15 6.33 -8.83 2.50
N THR A 16 5.65 -9.55 3.40
CA THR A 16 5.07 -10.87 3.09
C THR A 16 3.76 -10.81 2.33
N VAL A 17 2.95 -9.76 2.53
CA VAL A 17 1.63 -9.62 1.90
C VAL A 17 1.71 -8.91 0.56
N ILE A 18 2.60 -7.93 0.43
CA ILE A 18 2.77 -7.10 -0.76
C ILE A 18 4.26 -7.14 -1.13
N GLU A 19 4.57 -7.92 -2.16
CA GLU A 19 5.94 -8.01 -2.70
C GLU A 19 6.50 -6.63 -3.05
N ALA A 20 7.79 -6.42 -2.76
CA ALA A 20 8.46 -5.14 -2.99
C ALA A 20 8.45 -4.71 -4.47
N ASP A 21 8.47 -5.67 -5.40
CA ASP A 21 8.41 -5.42 -6.84
C ASP A 21 7.00 -5.04 -7.33
N ASN A 22 5.99 -5.10 -6.45
CA ASN A 22 4.62 -4.75 -6.78
C ASN A 22 4.47 -3.21 -6.84
N PRO A 23 3.91 -2.64 -7.92
CA PRO A 23 3.67 -1.20 -8.00
C PRO A 23 2.74 -0.65 -6.90
N ALA A 24 1.97 -1.50 -6.23
CA ALA A 24 1.17 -1.15 -5.06
C ALA A 24 2.03 -0.77 -3.85
N PHE A 25 3.19 -1.41 -3.66
CA PHE A 25 4.12 -1.11 -2.58
C PHE A 25 4.63 0.33 -2.66
N GLY A 26 5.02 0.77 -3.86
CA GLY A 26 5.43 2.16 -4.09
C GLY A 26 4.33 3.18 -3.79
N ILE A 27 3.06 2.86 -4.09
CA ILE A 27 1.91 3.73 -3.77
C ILE A 27 1.69 3.80 -2.26
N LEU A 28 1.78 2.67 -1.55
CA LEU A 28 1.66 2.61 -0.09
C LEU A 28 2.74 3.44 0.60
N LEU A 29 4.00 3.28 0.19
CA LEU A 29 5.12 4.03 0.73
C LEU A 29 4.93 5.54 0.50
N SER A 30 4.54 5.93 -0.71
CA SER A 30 4.25 7.32 -1.06
C SER A 30 3.15 7.92 -0.17
N TYR A 31 2.09 7.16 0.11
CA TYR A 31 0.96 7.64 0.89
C TYR A 31 1.23 7.67 2.40
N TYR A 32 1.75 6.58 2.97
CA TYR A 32 1.89 6.44 4.42
C TYR A 32 3.22 6.99 4.96
N VAL A 33 4.33 6.84 4.23
CA VAL A 33 5.66 7.27 4.67
C VAL A 33 5.96 8.69 4.18
N GLN A 34 5.83 8.94 2.89
CA GLN A 34 6.11 10.28 2.31
C GLN A 34 4.96 11.28 2.51
N ARG A 35 3.79 10.83 3.00
CA ARG A 35 2.60 11.67 3.25
C ARG A 35 2.07 12.40 2.02
N LEU A 36 2.29 11.83 0.83
CA LEU A 36 1.75 12.39 -0.40
C LEU A 36 0.22 12.20 -0.44
N SER A 37 -0.49 13.21 -0.94
CA SER A 37 -1.93 13.11 -1.13
C SER A 37 -2.24 12.12 -2.27
N ARG A 38 -3.38 11.43 -2.19
CA ARG A 38 -3.85 10.53 -3.27
C ARG A 38 -3.87 11.22 -4.63
N TYR A 39 -4.23 12.50 -4.64
CA TYR A 39 -4.20 13.34 -5.84
C TYR A 39 -2.77 13.51 -6.39
N SER A 40 -1.79 13.86 -5.55
CA SER A 40 -0.40 14.04 -5.99
C SER A 40 0.21 12.76 -6.56
N ILE A 41 -0.07 11.60 -5.93
CA ILE A 41 0.34 10.28 -6.41
C ILE A 41 -0.31 9.99 -7.78
N ALA A 42 -1.60 10.29 -7.94
CA ALA A 42 -2.31 10.10 -9.19
C ALA A 42 -1.78 11.00 -10.32
N VAL A 43 -1.43 12.25 -10.03
CA VAL A 43 -0.82 13.18 -10.99
C VAL A 43 0.54 12.64 -11.45
N TYR A 44 1.38 12.19 -10.52
CA TYR A 44 2.67 11.58 -10.85
C TYR A 44 2.48 10.34 -11.74
N ARG A 45 1.56 9.44 -11.34
CA ARG A 45 1.25 8.22 -12.09
C ARG A 45 0.70 8.51 -13.49
N GLN A 46 -0.10 9.57 -13.66
CA GLN A 46 -0.60 9.97 -14.98
C GLN A 46 0.54 10.48 -15.87
N LYS A 47 1.46 11.28 -15.32
CA LYS A 47 2.60 11.84 -16.06
C LYS A 47 3.56 10.76 -16.56
N THR A 48 3.71 9.66 -15.82
CA THR A 48 4.58 8.53 -16.16
C THR A 48 3.84 7.37 -16.81
N ALA A 49 2.53 7.48 -17.04
CA ALA A 49 1.72 6.39 -17.58
C ALA A 49 2.03 6.13 -19.05
N LEU A 50 2.28 4.86 -19.37
CA LEU A 50 2.35 4.41 -20.75
C LEU A 50 0.96 4.35 -21.39
N PRO A 51 0.83 4.64 -22.70
CA PRO A 51 -0.39 4.37 -23.44
C PRO A 51 -0.74 2.89 -23.34
N ARG A 52 -2.02 2.58 -23.05
CA ARG A 52 -2.52 1.21 -22.96
C ARG A 52 -3.79 1.04 -23.79
N ASN A 53 -4.12 -0.20 -24.09
CA ASN A 53 -5.32 -0.50 -24.85
C ASN A 53 -6.56 -0.28 -23.97
N ILE A 54 -7.41 0.69 -24.33
CA ILE A 54 -8.62 1.04 -23.60
C ILE A 54 -9.83 0.70 -24.47
N SER A 55 -10.75 -0.10 -23.94
CA SER A 55 -12.03 -0.36 -24.57
C SER A 55 -12.89 0.89 -24.53
N THR A 56 -13.25 1.40 -25.72
CA THR A 56 -14.11 2.57 -25.86
C THR A 56 -15.32 2.24 -26.73
N ARG A 57 -16.37 3.08 -26.67
CA ARG A 57 -17.51 2.95 -27.58
C ARG A 57 -17.02 3.16 -29.02
N GLY A 58 -17.17 2.15 -29.87
CA GLY A 58 -16.65 2.13 -31.25
C GLY A 58 -15.30 1.43 -31.40
N GLY A 59 -14.83 0.71 -30.38
CA GLY A 59 -13.67 -0.16 -30.45
C GLY A 59 -12.55 0.19 -29.48
N ASN A 60 -11.57 -0.69 -29.44
CA ASN A 60 -10.38 -0.56 -28.62
C ASN A 60 -9.46 0.54 -29.18
N ARG A 61 -8.97 1.43 -28.33
CA ARG A 61 -8.04 2.51 -28.71
C ARG A 61 -6.84 2.54 -27.78
N LEU A 62 -5.65 2.72 -28.36
CA LEU A 62 -4.41 2.94 -27.61
C LEU A 62 -4.39 4.40 -27.10
N LYS A 63 -4.51 4.59 -25.79
CA LYS A 63 -4.53 5.92 -25.16
C LYS A 63 -3.85 5.90 -23.80
N THR A 64 -3.29 7.04 -23.40
CA THR A 64 -2.86 7.27 -22.01
C THR A 64 -4.09 7.41 -21.10
N PRO A 65 -4.07 6.85 -19.88
CA PRO A 65 -5.17 7.00 -18.94
C PRO A 65 -5.38 8.47 -18.56
N SER A 66 -6.63 8.85 -18.29
CA SER A 66 -6.95 10.18 -17.78
C SER A 66 -6.60 10.29 -16.29
N LEU A 67 -6.47 11.53 -15.79
CA LEU A 67 -6.24 11.77 -14.36
C LEU A 67 -7.33 11.15 -13.49
N ALA A 68 -8.60 11.22 -13.92
CA ALA A 68 -9.72 10.61 -13.22
C ALA A 68 -9.56 9.09 -13.10
N THR A 69 -9.08 8.43 -14.15
CA THR A 69 -8.76 7.01 -14.12
C THR A 69 -7.61 6.72 -13.16
N CYS A 70 -6.50 7.47 -13.23
CA CYS A 70 -5.36 7.28 -12.33
C CYS A 70 -5.73 7.50 -10.86
N ARG A 71 -6.58 8.49 -10.54
CA ARG A 71 -7.10 8.71 -9.18
C ARG A 71 -7.88 7.50 -8.67
N ARG A 72 -8.84 7.01 -9.45
CA ARG A 72 -9.62 5.82 -9.11
C ARG A 72 -8.73 4.60 -8.91
N GLU A 73 -7.70 4.43 -9.73
CA GLU A 73 -6.74 3.32 -9.55
C GLU A 73 -5.93 3.44 -8.27
N VAL A 74 -5.44 4.63 -7.93
CA VAL A 74 -4.72 4.86 -6.67
C VAL A 74 -5.63 4.54 -5.47
N ASP A 75 -6.88 5.00 -5.49
CA ASP A 75 -7.85 4.71 -4.44
C ASP A 75 -8.10 3.19 -4.31
N GLN A 76 -8.36 2.52 -5.43
CA GLN A 76 -8.58 1.06 -5.46
C GLN A 76 -7.35 0.26 -4.99
N ILE A 77 -6.14 0.69 -5.34
CA ILE A 77 -4.91 0.04 -4.89
C ILE A 77 -4.79 0.18 -3.37
N LEU A 78 -4.97 1.39 -2.82
CA LEU A 78 -4.90 1.61 -1.38
C LEU A 78 -5.96 0.81 -0.62
N GLU A 79 -7.21 0.78 -1.10
CA GLU A 79 -8.29 0.01 -0.48
C GLU A 79 -8.02 -1.49 -0.50
N LYS A 80 -7.58 -2.03 -1.64
CA LYS A 80 -7.22 -3.46 -1.76
C LYS A 80 -6.02 -3.81 -0.89
N SER A 81 -4.99 -2.96 -0.87
CA SER A 81 -3.84 -3.14 -0.01
C SER A 81 -4.23 -3.19 1.46
N LEU A 82 -5.10 -2.27 1.91
CA LEU A 82 -5.60 -2.29 3.29
C LEU A 82 -6.42 -3.55 3.59
N TYR A 83 -7.27 -3.98 2.66
CA TYR A 83 -8.05 -5.20 2.81
C TYR A 83 -7.16 -6.44 2.99
N LEU A 84 -6.05 -6.53 2.27
CA LEU A 84 -5.08 -7.62 2.39
C LEU A 84 -4.24 -7.51 3.68
N LEU A 85 -3.80 -6.31 4.03
CA LEU A 85 -2.92 -6.08 5.18
C LEU A 85 -3.64 -6.23 6.52
N HIS A 86 -4.91 -5.83 6.60
CA HIS A 86 -5.66 -5.85 7.86
C HIS A 86 -5.67 -7.22 8.56
N PRO A 87 -6.14 -8.32 7.94
CA PRO A 87 -6.17 -9.62 8.60
C PRO A 87 -4.77 -10.16 8.93
N ALA A 88 -3.77 -9.90 8.09
CA ALA A 88 -2.41 -10.34 8.32
C ALA A 88 -1.76 -9.62 9.52
N LEU A 89 -1.97 -8.31 9.63
CA LEU A 89 -1.50 -7.52 10.76
C LEU A 89 -2.23 -7.91 12.04
N GLU A 90 -3.54 -8.06 12.00
CA GLU A 90 -4.34 -8.50 13.14
C GLU A 90 -3.85 -9.85 13.66
N GLN A 91 -3.61 -10.81 12.75
CA GLN A 91 -3.02 -12.09 13.11
C GLN A 91 -1.63 -11.92 13.74
N ALA A 92 -0.75 -11.13 13.13
CA ALA A 92 0.61 -10.94 13.65
C ALA A 92 0.62 -10.29 15.04
N PHE A 93 -0.23 -9.31 15.29
CA PHE A 93 -0.35 -8.68 16.61
C PHE A 93 -0.96 -9.62 17.65
N ASN A 94 -1.96 -10.43 17.28
CA ASN A 94 -2.59 -11.39 18.20
C ASN A 94 -1.65 -12.54 18.59
N HIS A 95 -0.73 -12.94 17.70
CA HIS A 95 0.26 -13.99 17.99
C HIS A 95 1.46 -13.48 18.79
N ARG A 96 1.61 -12.15 18.94
CA ARG A 96 2.72 -11.57 19.68
C ARG A 96 2.55 -11.80 21.19
N GLN A 97 3.52 -12.48 21.80
CA GLN A 97 3.56 -12.64 23.25
C GLN A 97 3.87 -11.28 23.93
N PRO A 98 3.12 -10.88 24.96
CA PRO A 98 3.42 -9.67 25.70
C PRO A 98 4.72 -9.84 26.50
N VAL A 99 5.59 -8.84 26.46
CA VAL A 99 6.80 -8.85 27.27
C VAL A 99 6.42 -8.58 28.72
N ALA A 100 6.75 -9.52 29.62
CA ALA A 100 6.54 -9.33 31.05
C ALA A 100 7.57 -8.34 31.61
N LYS A 101 7.15 -7.50 32.57
CA LYS A 101 8.09 -6.68 33.34
C LYS A 101 9.02 -7.59 34.15
N VAL A 102 10.29 -7.20 34.25
CA VAL A 102 11.29 -7.91 35.05
C VAL A 102 10.80 -8.02 36.49
N LYS A 103 10.68 -9.25 36.99
CA LYS A 103 10.34 -9.53 38.38
C LYS A 103 11.64 -9.68 39.18
N LYS A 104 11.71 -9.05 40.35
CA LYS A 104 12.83 -9.25 41.27
C LYS A 104 12.71 -10.66 41.86
N VAL A 105 13.69 -11.51 41.60
CA VAL A 105 13.78 -12.85 42.19
C VAL A 105 14.47 -12.68 43.56
N ALA A 106 13.87 -13.28 44.59
CA ALA A 106 14.33 -13.19 45.99
C ALA A 106 15.66 -13.92 46.21
#